data_AF-A0A254RT63-F1
#
_entry.id   AF-A0A254RT63-F1
#
_cell.length_a   1.000
_cell.length_b   1.000
_cell.length_c   1.000
_cell.angle_alpha   90.00
_cell.angle_beta   90.00
_cell.angle_gamma   90.00
#
_symmetry.space_group_name_H-M   'P 1'
#
loop_
_entity.id
_entity.type
_entity.pdbx_description
1 polymer ?
#
loop_
_entity_poly.entity_id
_entity_poly.type
_entity_poly.pdbx_seq_one_letter_code
_entity_poly.pdbx_strand_id
1 'polypeptide(L)'
;MAKATALRNLRKTTIIVVAVFFGFLVHRIVAFCLDDVSISSSADAELSLAQSVVCSHIVNGSPFGVDSVFEEGTRLYYYSTLSTSVKLESDTLLHIWYNGADTVQKSNCIVSMGVCHTTIVPKLLKPGEWSVDLAAGRKLLSTQQFLVEPVRR
;
A
#
# COMPACT_ATOMS: atom_id res chain seq x y z
N MET A 1 38.39 -44.03 2.17
CA MET A 1 39.56 -43.13 2.38
C MET A 1 40.15 -42.79 1.01
N ALA A 2 39.78 -41.66 0.41
CA ALA A 2 40.32 -41.26 -0.89
C ALA A 2 40.84 -39.82 -0.86
N LYS A 3 42.14 -39.71 -1.17
CA LYS A 3 42.80 -38.59 -1.83
C LYS A 3 42.80 -37.23 -1.11
N ALA A 4 43.77 -37.07 -0.20
CA ALA A 4 44.38 -35.77 0.11
C ALA A 4 45.78 -35.60 -0.54
N THR A 5 46.13 -36.43 -1.54
CA THR A 5 47.48 -36.43 -2.16
C THR A 5 47.60 -35.47 -3.35
N ALA A 6 46.50 -34.90 -3.85
CA ALA A 6 46.49 -34.03 -5.03
C ALA A 6 46.81 -32.55 -4.74
N LEU A 7 46.86 -32.13 -3.47
CA LEU A 7 47.08 -30.73 -3.07
C LEU A 7 48.55 -30.30 -3.08
N ARG A 8 49.49 -31.24 -3.22
CA ARG A 8 50.92 -30.98 -2.97
C ARG A 8 51.69 -30.41 -4.17
N ASN A 9 51.12 -30.47 -5.38
CA ASN A 9 51.72 -29.95 -6.63
C ASN A 9 50.97 -28.74 -7.22
N LEU A 10 50.06 -28.13 -6.46
CA LEU A 10 49.44 -26.87 -6.87
C LEU A 10 50.48 -25.75 -6.78
N ARG A 11 50.81 -25.13 -7.92
CA ARG A 11 51.68 -23.95 -7.94
C ARG A 11 51.06 -22.90 -7.03
N LYS A 12 51.90 -22.24 -6.21
CA LYS A 12 51.47 -21.18 -5.28
C LYS A 12 50.57 -20.14 -5.96
N THR A 13 50.81 -19.89 -7.25
CA THR A 13 49.99 -19.02 -8.11
C THR A 13 48.55 -19.49 -8.25
N THR A 14 48.30 -20.79 -8.41
CA THR A 14 46.95 -21.36 -8.52
C THR A 14 46.17 -21.23 -7.22
N ILE A 15 46.85 -21.38 -6.06
CA ILE A 15 46.23 -21.18 -4.74
C ILE A 15 45.78 -19.73 -4.57
N ILE A 16 46.60 -18.76 -4.99
CA ILE A 16 46.27 -17.33 -4.94
C ILE A 16 45.08 -17.02 -5.86
N VAL A 17 45.08 -17.54 -7.09
CA VAL A 17 43.96 -17.32 -8.04
C VAL A 17 42.65 -17.90 -7.49
N VAL A 18 42.69 -19.10 -6.92
CA VAL A 18 41.50 -19.71 -6.30
C VAL A 18 41.03 -18.88 -5.10
N ALA A 19 41.95 -18.41 -4.25
CA ALA A 19 41.60 -17.58 -3.10
C ALA A 19 40.95 -16.25 -3.51
N VAL A 20 41.48 -15.57 -4.54
CA VAL A 20 40.90 -14.34 -5.08
C VAL A 20 39.52 -14.60 -5.69
N PHE A 21 39.36 -15.70 -6.41
CA PHE A 21 38.08 -16.08 -7.01
C PHE A 21 37.02 -16.38 -5.95
N PHE A 22 37.37 -17.09 -4.88
CA PHE A 22 36.48 -17.31 -3.75
C PHE A 22 36.14 -16.02 -3.00
N GLY A 23 37.11 -15.13 -2.79
CA GLY A 23 36.86 -13.81 -2.20
C GLY A 23 35.88 -12.98 -3.04
N PHE A 24 36.03 -12.98 -4.36
CA PHE A 24 35.11 -12.33 -5.28
C PHE A 24 33.70 -12.94 -5.23
N LEU A 25 33.58 -14.27 -5.22
CA LEU A 25 32.28 -14.94 -5.13
C LEU A 25 31.58 -14.66 -3.80
N VAL A 26 32.30 -14.73 -2.67
CA VAL A 26 31.74 -14.41 -1.35
C VAL A 26 31.29 -12.95 -1.31
N HIS A 27 32.10 -12.02 -1.81
CA HIS A 27 31.71 -10.61 -1.91
C HIS A 27 30.44 -10.43 -2.77
N ARG A 28 30.35 -11.10 -3.93
CA ARG A 28 29.18 -11.04 -4.81
C ARG A 28 27.91 -11.61 -4.17
N ILE A 29 28.03 -12.72 -3.45
CA ILE A 29 26.92 -13.35 -2.72
C ILE A 29 26.47 -12.46 -1.57
N VAL A 30 27.41 -11.91 -0.79
CA VAL A 30 27.08 -10.98 0.31
C VAL A 30 26.43 -9.72 -0.23
N ALA A 31 26.96 -9.13 -1.30
CA ALA A 31 26.34 -7.97 -1.95
C ALA A 31 24.92 -8.28 -2.45
N PHE A 32 24.72 -9.46 -3.07
CA PHE A 32 23.38 -9.91 -3.49
C PHE A 32 22.42 -10.09 -2.31
N CYS A 33 22.87 -10.72 -1.22
CA CYS A 33 22.06 -10.88 -0.01
C CYS A 33 21.78 -9.57 0.72
N LEU A 34 22.67 -8.57 0.64
CA LEU A 34 22.47 -7.25 1.23
C LEU A 34 21.61 -6.34 0.35
N ASP A 35 21.70 -6.46 -0.98
CA ASP A 35 20.81 -5.76 -1.91
C ASP A 35 19.36 -6.25 -1.78
N ASP A 36 19.14 -7.57 -1.61
CA ASP A 36 17.80 -8.12 -1.35
C ASP A 36 17.19 -7.62 -0.02
N VAL A 37 18.03 -7.35 1.00
CA VAL A 37 17.57 -6.82 2.30
C VAL A 37 17.32 -5.31 2.25
N SER A 38 17.96 -4.57 1.35
CA SER A 38 17.82 -3.11 1.25
C SER A 38 16.82 -2.64 0.19
N ILE A 39 16.53 -3.45 -0.83
CA ILE A 39 15.60 -3.10 -1.91
C ILE A 39 14.16 -3.60 -1.62
N SER A 40 13.99 -4.63 -0.80
CA SER A 40 12.65 -5.12 -0.39
C SER A 40 11.98 -4.28 0.69
N SER A 41 12.72 -3.46 1.44
CA SER A 41 12.16 -2.73 2.61
C SER A 41 11.46 -1.41 2.26
N SER A 42 11.71 -0.81 1.10
CA SER A 42 11.17 0.52 0.76
C SER A 42 10.14 0.51 -0.37
N ALA A 43 10.09 -0.54 -1.18
CA ALA A 43 9.05 -0.72 -2.21
C ALA A 43 7.87 -1.57 -1.70
N ASP A 44 8.10 -2.64 -0.91
CA ASP A 44 7.00 -3.45 -0.34
C ASP A 44 6.40 -2.86 0.94
N ALA A 45 6.97 -1.76 1.46
CA ALA A 45 6.37 -0.91 2.49
C ALA A 45 5.46 0.19 1.90
N GLU A 46 5.21 0.15 0.59
CA GLU A 46 4.01 0.71 -0.06
C GLU A 46 2.80 -0.18 0.28
N LEU A 47 2.37 -0.10 1.54
CA LEU A 47 0.97 -0.21 1.96
C LEU A 47 0.09 -1.18 1.16
N SER A 48 0.10 -2.44 1.58
CA SER A 48 -0.97 -3.37 1.26
C SER A 48 -2.29 -2.88 1.88
N LEU A 49 -2.93 -1.86 1.33
CA LEU A 49 -4.38 -1.76 1.37
C LEU A 49 -4.86 -2.69 0.28
N ALA A 50 -5.55 -3.78 0.65
CA ALA A 50 -5.91 -4.79 -0.35
C ALA A 50 -6.93 -4.23 -1.37
N GLN A 51 -7.78 -3.27 -0.95
CA GLN A 51 -8.75 -2.61 -1.82
C GLN A 51 -9.34 -1.37 -1.12
N SER A 52 -9.44 -0.24 -1.83
CA SER A 52 -10.25 0.92 -1.40
C SER A 52 -11.22 1.32 -2.50
N VAL A 53 -12.47 1.63 -2.14
CA VAL A 53 -13.56 1.93 -3.08
C VAL A 53 -14.53 2.95 -2.50
N VAL A 54 -15.16 3.74 -3.38
CA VAL A 54 -16.34 4.55 -3.05
C VAL A 54 -17.57 3.75 -3.43
N CYS A 55 -18.57 3.70 -2.55
CA CYS A 55 -19.80 2.94 -2.78
C CYS A 55 -21.02 3.64 -2.18
N SER A 56 -22.21 3.33 -2.71
CA SER A 56 -23.47 3.89 -2.19
C SER A 56 -23.94 3.19 -0.92
N HIS A 57 -23.59 1.92 -0.73
CA HIS A 57 -24.02 1.13 0.43
C HIS A 57 -22.92 0.19 0.93
N ILE A 58 -23.01 -0.18 2.21
CA ILE A 58 -22.26 -1.30 2.80
C ILE A 58 -23.29 -2.32 3.27
N VAL A 59 -23.29 -3.50 2.68
CA VAL A 59 -24.26 -4.58 2.95
C VAL A 59 -23.50 -5.77 3.49
N ASN A 60 -23.86 -6.24 4.69
CA ASN A 60 -23.19 -7.35 5.37
C ASN A 60 -21.66 -7.19 5.46
N GLY A 61 -21.18 -5.96 5.66
CA GLY A 61 -19.76 -5.65 5.78
C GLY A 61 -18.99 -5.59 4.45
N SER A 62 -19.67 -5.68 3.30
CA SER A 62 -19.07 -5.56 1.97
C SER A 62 -19.60 -4.34 1.21
N PRO A 63 -18.80 -3.67 0.36
CA PRO A 63 -19.24 -2.53 -0.41
C PRO A 63 -20.21 -2.96 -1.52
N PHE A 64 -21.28 -2.20 -1.71
CA PHE A 64 -22.30 -2.42 -2.75
C PHE A 64 -22.60 -1.10 -3.47
N GLY A 65 -22.85 -1.18 -4.78
CA GLY A 65 -22.98 0.01 -5.62
C GLY A 65 -21.68 0.79 -5.72
N VAL A 66 -20.59 0.08 -6.00
CA VAL A 66 -19.29 0.69 -6.32
C VAL A 66 -19.36 1.25 -7.73
N ASP A 67 -19.04 2.54 -7.87
CA ASP A 67 -19.00 3.23 -9.16
C ASP A 67 -17.96 4.35 -9.11
N SER A 68 -17.66 4.91 -10.27
CA SER A 68 -16.88 6.13 -10.48
C SER A 68 -17.77 7.36 -10.66
N VAL A 69 -19.06 7.18 -10.91
CA VAL A 69 -20.03 8.26 -11.09
C VAL A 69 -21.23 8.06 -10.16
N PHE A 70 -21.61 9.11 -9.44
CA PHE A 70 -22.71 9.07 -8.49
C PHE A 70 -23.66 10.26 -8.69
N GLU A 71 -24.92 10.10 -8.29
CA GLU A 71 -25.90 11.19 -8.34
C GLU A 71 -25.80 12.08 -7.09
N GLU A 72 -25.96 13.39 -7.31
CA GLU A 72 -26.09 14.39 -6.24
C GLU A 72 -27.19 13.97 -5.24
N GLY A 73 -26.92 14.17 -3.95
CA GLY A 73 -27.88 13.83 -2.90
C GLY A 73 -27.88 12.35 -2.50
N THR A 74 -27.03 11.52 -3.11
CA THR A 74 -26.79 10.15 -2.64
C THR A 74 -25.87 10.16 -1.41
N ARG A 75 -26.09 9.26 -0.46
CA ARG A 75 -25.12 9.04 0.63
C ARG A 75 -24.03 8.12 0.10
N LEU A 76 -22.78 8.57 0.20
CA LEU A 76 -21.64 7.76 -0.20
C LEU A 76 -20.83 7.31 1.01
N TYR A 77 -20.17 6.17 0.83
CA TYR A 77 -19.26 5.57 1.77
C TYR A 77 -17.91 5.41 1.08
N TYR A 78 -16.85 5.68 1.83
CA TYR A 78 -15.51 5.27 1.43
C TYR A 78 -15.13 4.06 2.27
N TYR A 79 -14.86 2.95 1.59
CA TYR A 79 -14.59 1.64 2.18
C TYR A 79 -13.18 1.21 1.82
N SER A 80 -12.41 0.78 2.82
CA SER A 80 -11.03 0.37 2.66
C SER A 80 -10.73 -0.86 3.52
N THR A 81 -10.14 -1.90 2.90
CA THR A 81 -9.68 -3.09 3.61
C THR A 81 -8.27 -2.89 4.13
N LEU A 82 -8.05 -3.22 5.40
CA LEU A 82 -6.75 -3.11 6.05
C LEU A 82 -6.06 -4.47 5.98
N SER A 83 -4.83 -4.54 5.45
CA SER A 83 -4.04 -5.77 5.57
C SER A 83 -3.37 -5.87 6.94
N THR A 84 -3.10 -7.10 7.35
CA THR A 84 -2.46 -7.47 8.62
C THR A 84 -1.02 -6.96 8.75
N SER A 85 -0.39 -6.51 7.67
CA SER A 85 0.98 -5.96 7.71
C SER A 85 1.03 -4.53 8.23
N VAL A 86 -0.10 -3.83 8.27
CA VAL A 86 -0.16 -2.50 8.86
C VAL A 86 -0.28 -2.64 10.38
N LYS A 87 0.87 -2.80 11.05
CA LYS A 87 1.01 -2.53 12.48
C LYS A 87 0.82 -1.02 12.70
N LEU A 88 -0.42 -0.56 12.59
CA LEU A 88 -0.80 0.81 12.93
C LEU A 88 -0.67 0.96 14.44
N GLU A 89 0.53 1.30 14.90
CA GLU A 89 0.74 1.83 16.23
C GLU A 89 -0.04 3.14 16.34
N SER A 90 -1.26 3.09 16.86
CA SER A 90 -2.06 4.25 17.32
C SER A 90 -2.35 5.39 16.32
N ASP A 91 -1.88 5.32 15.07
CA ASP A 91 -2.16 6.31 14.06
C ASP A 91 -3.64 6.21 13.66
N THR A 92 -4.41 7.23 14.03
CA THR A 92 -5.81 7.35 13.66
C THR A 92 -5.89 7.44 12.13
N LEU A 93 -6.37 6.37 11.50
CA LEU A 93 -6.70 6.38 10.07
C LEU A 93 -7.75 7.45 9.80
N LEU A 94 -7.47 8.28 8.80
CA LEU A 94 -8.25 9.44 8.44
C LEU A 94 -8.74 9.30 7.01
N HIS A 95 -10.03 9.53 6.80
CA HIS A 95 -10.59 9.77 5.49
C HIS A 95 -10.79 11.27 5.29
N ILE A 96 -10.31 11.78 4.16
CA ILE A 96 -10.39 13.20 3.81
C ILE A 96 -11.08 13.31 2.45
N TRP A 97 -12.22 13.99 2.43
CA TRP A 97 -13.07 14.17 1.26
C TRP A 97 -12.82 15.55 0.66
N TYR A 98 -12.62 15.59 -0.65
CA TYR A 98 -12.37 16.80 -1.42
C TYR A 98 -13.38 16.95 -2.55
N ASN A 99 -13.75 18.20 -2.82
CA ASN A 99 -14.45 18.60 -4.03
C ASN A 99 -13.50 19.51 -4.81
N GLY A 100 -12.95 19.02 -5.92
CA GLY A 100 -11.81 19.64 -6.58
C GLY A 100 -10.62 19.80 -5.62
N ALA A 101 -10.22 21.05 -5.37
CA ALA A 101 -9.13 21.39 -4.46
C ALA A 101 -9.57 21.64 -3.00
N ASP A 102 -10.88 21.71 -2.75
CA ASP A 102 -11.42 22.11 -1.46
C ASP A 102 -11.63 20.90 -0.54
N THR A 103 -11.04 20.94 0.66
CA THR A 103 -11.31 19.94 1.70
C THR A 103 -12.71 20.14 2.27
N VAL A 104 -13.60 19.19 2.03
CA VAL A 104 -15.00 19.24 2.47
C VAL A 104 -15.19 18.59 3.83
N GLN A 105 -14.57 17.43 4.06
CA GLN A 105 -14.76 16.68 5.30
C GLN A 105 -13.50 15.89 5.66
N LYS A 106 -13.11 15.95 6.93
CA LYS A 106 -12.07 15.10 7.50
C LYS A 106 -12.66 14.28 8.65
N SER A 107 -12.48 12.97 8.62
CA SER A 107 -13.09 12.09 9.62
C SER A 107 -12.17 10.91 9.95
N ASN A 108 -12.08 10.59 11.23
CA ASN A 108 -11.46 9.34 11.67
C ASN A 108 -12.29 8.18 11.12
N CYS A 109 -11.62 7.17 10.57
CA CYS A 109 -12.35 6.04 10.04
C CYS A 109 -12.86 5.13 11.14
N ILE A 110 -14.03 4.55 10.89
CA ILE A 110 -14.65 3.56 11.76
C ILE A 110 -14.02 2.22 11.40
N VAL A 111 -13.18 1.71 12.30
CA VAL A 111 -12.51 0.42 12.12
C VAL A 111 -13.36 -0.68 12.72
N SER A 112 -13.74 -1.67 11.91
CA SER A 112 -14.47 -2.86 12.34
C SER A 112 -14.06 -4.06 11.49
N MET A 113 -13.71 -5.18 12.13
CA MET A 113 -13.38 -6.46 11.46
C MET A 113 -12.35 -6.33 10.30
N GLY A 114 -11.32 -5.49 10.45
CA GLY A 114 -10.29 -5.30 9.41
C GLY A 114 -10.69 -4.36 8.27
N VAL A 115 -11.82 -3.66 8.41
CA VAL A 115 -12.31 -2.65 7.47
C VAL A 115 -12.27 -1.28 8.11
N CYS A 116 -11.91 -0.28 7.33
CA CYS A 116 -11.94 1.14 7.66
C CYS A 116 -12.98 1.80 6.75
N HIS A 117 -13.94 2.52 7.32
CA HIS A 117 -14.93 3.22 6.50
C HIS A 117 -15.39 4.55 7.11
N THR A 118 -15.82 5.46 6.24
CA THR A 118 -16.52 6.70 6.63
C THR A 118 -17.63 7.00 5.65
N THR A 119 -18.53 7.91 6.02
CA THR A 119 -19.59 8.41 5.14
C THR A 119 -19.52 9.92 4.99
N ILE A 120 -19.98 10.40 3.84
CA ILE A 120 -20.26 11.79 3.58
C ILE A 120 -21.77 12.00 3.47
N VAL A 121 -22.28 13.05 4.12
CA VAL A 121 -23.71 13.35 4.11
C VAL A 121 -24.14 13.93 2.76
N PRO A 122 -25.32 13.55 2.23
CA PRO A 122 -25.85 14.05 0.95
C PRO A 122 -25.81 15.57 0.75
N LYS A 123 -25.98 16.35 1.82
CA LYS A 123 -26.03 17.81 1.75
C LYS A 123 -24.69 18.44 1.37
N LEU A 124 -23.58 17.77 1.66
CA LEU A 124 -22.22 18.23 1.33
C LEU A 124 -21.78 17.78 -0.06
N LEU A 125 -22.38 16.72 -0.59
CA LEU A 125 -22.13 16.21 -1.93
C LEU A 125 -22.76 17.13 -2.98
N LYS A 126 -21.91 17.93 -3.61
CA LYS A 126 -22.26 18.84 -4.72
C LYS A 126 -21.79 18.27 -6.05
N PRO A 127 -22.42 18.64 -7.17
CA PRO A 127 -21.97 18.20 -8.47
C PRO A 127 -20.53 18.67 -8.74
N GLY A 128 -19.71 17.80 -9.33
CA GLY A 128 -18.30 18.10 -9.60
C GLY A 128 -17.39 16.88 -9.50
N GLU A 129 -16.09 17.12 -9.62
CA GLU A 129 -15.04 16.12 -9.44
C GLU A 129 -14.69 16.00 -7.96
N TRP A 130 -14.69 14.78 -7.45
CA TRP A 130 -14.41 14.48 -6.06
C TRP A 130 -13.24 13.53 -5.91
N SER A 131 -12.59 13.63 -4.76
CA SER A 131 -11.64 12.63 -4.32
C SER A 131 -11.79 12.33 -2.83
N VAL A 132 -11.38 11.11 -2.44
CA VAL A 132 -11.22 10.73 -1.04
C VAL A 132 -9.84 10.16 -0.83
N ASP A 133 -9.14 10.71 0.15
CA ASP A 133 -7.86 10.20 0.60
C ASP A 133 -8.05 9.38 1.88
N LEU A 134 -7.37 8.25 1.96
CA LEU A 134 -7.07 7.54 3.20
C LEU A 134 -5.64 7.88 3.62
N ALA A 135 -5.47 8.43 4.82
CA ALA A 135 -4.18 8.79 5.38
C ALA A 135 -3.98 8.17 6.78
N ALA A 136 -2.73 7.84 7.10
CA ALA A 136 -2.28 7.55 8.46
C ALA A 136 -1.24 8.60 8.87
N GLY A 137 -1.59 9.47 9.82
CA GLY A 137 -0.73 10.57 10.24
C GLY A 137 -0.37 11.50 9.07
N ARG A 138 0.88 11.43 8.61
CA ARG A 138 1.40 12.21 7.46
C ARG A 138 1.53 11.40 6.16
N LYS A 139 1.25 10.09 6.20
CA LYS A 139 1.37 9.20 5.05
C LYS A 139 0.01 9.11 4.35
N LEU A 140 -0.03 9.49 3.08
CA LEU A 140 -1.15 9.17 2.19
C LEU A 140 -1.07 7.68 1.85
N LEU A 141 -2.17 6.96 2.03
CA LEU A 141 -2.22 5.52 1.80
C LEU A 141 -2.93 5.13 0.51
N SER A 142 -4.06 5.76 0.24
CA SER A 142 -4.78 5.57 -1.02
C SER A 142 -5.64 6.79 -1.34
N THR A 143 -5.87 7.02 -2.63
CA THR A 143 -6.77 8.05 -3.12
C THR A 143 -7.75 7.40 -4.09
N GLN A 144 -9.03 7.77 -4.00
CA GLN A 144 -10.04 7.43 -4.99
C GLN A 144 -10.67 8.69 -5.55
N GLN A 145 -10.85 8.71 -6.87
CA GLN A 145 -11.49 9.81 -7.60
C GLN A 145 -12.84 9.34 -8.14
N PHE A 146 -13.83 10.24 -8.12
CA PHE A 146 -15.16 9.97 -8.63
C PHE A 146 -15.85 11.28 -9.06
N LEU A 147 -16.88 11.16 -9.90
CA LEU A 147 -17.69 12.28 -10.36
C LEU A 147 -19.05 12.26 -9.67
N VAL A 148 -19.57 13.44 -9.34
CA VAL A 148 -20.94 13.61 -8.87
C VAL A 148 -21.72 14.39 -9.92
N GLU A 149 -22.71 13.75 -10.52
CA GLU A 149 -23.61 14.36 -11.49
C GLU A 149 -24.82 15.00 -10.81
N PRO A 150 -25.33 16.13 -11.33
CA PRO A 150 -26.59 16.68 -10.87
C PRO A 150 -27.74 15.70 -11.15
N VAL A 151 -28.74 15.66 -10.27
CA VAL A 151 -29.93 14.84 -10.47
C VAL A 151 -30.61 15.25 -11.77
N ARG A 152 -30.66 14.33 -12.75
CA ARG A 152 -31.41 14.54 -13.99
C ARG A 152 -32.90 14.50 -13.64
N ARG A 153 -33.54 15.66 -13.65
CA ARG A 153 -35.01 15.77 -13.56
C ARG A 153 -35.67 15.40 -14.87
#